data_AF-A0AAD7UDA7-F1
#
_entry.id   AF-A0AAD7UDA7-F1
#
_cell.length_a   1.000
_cell.length_b   1.000
_cell.length_c   1.000
_cell.angle_alpha   90.00
_cell.angle_beta   90.00
_cell.angle_gamma   90.00
#
_symmetry.space_group_name_H-M   'P 1'
#
loop_
_entity.id
_entity.type
_entity.pdbx_description
1 polymer ?
#
loop_
_entity_poly.entity_id
_entity_poly.type
_entity_poly.pdbx_seq_one_letter_code
_entity_poly.pdbx_strand_id
1 'polypeptide(L)'
;MPCSSSRARAGALVPSSARSCLNALRALSGHDRVRAIEVDVADVVSVKRLGEQIDRCDVFINNAGVLHDATHRPERSVAEIDPEWLLRSFAVNAGGAVLMTQALATSLRRPAKARPTVVANLSARVGSITDNRGWYSYRMSKSALNMATKCLSIELKRLGTIVVSLHPGTTDTDLSAPYQRNVARDKLFDRSFTAHQLLTIIDGLE
;
A
#
# COMPACT_ATOMS: atom_id res chain seq x y z
N MET A 1 -40.94 -0.62 0.95
CA MET A 1 -39.62 -0.73 1.60
C MET A 1 -38.57 -1.05 0.54
N PRO A 2 -37.81 -0.10 0.00
CA PRO A 2 -36.78 -0.43 -0.99
C PRO A 2 -35.38 -0.42 -0.36
N CYS A 3 -34.80 -1.62 -0.33
CA CYS A 3 -33.41 -1.98 -0.61
C CYS A 3 -32.35 -0.87 -0.48
N SER A 4 -31.58 -0.92 0.62
CA SER A 4 -30.37 -0.13 0.84
C SER A 4 -29.25 -0.58 -0.10
N SER A 5 -28.98 0.20 -1.15
CA SER A 5 -27.79 0.05 -1.98
C SER A 5 -26.53 0.24 -1.11
N SER A 6 -25.75 -0.83 -0.93
CA SER A 6 -24.46 -0.82 -0.25
C SER A 6 -23.47 0.05 -1.03
N ARG A 7 -23.35 1.32 -0.63
CA ARG A 7 -22.37 2.26 -1.20
C ARG A 7 -20.97 1.86 -0.73
N ALA A 8 -20.17 1.29 -1.63
CA ALA A 8 -18.73 1.19 -1.43
C ALA A 8 -18.17 2.61 -1.18
N ARG A 9 -17.63 2.85 0.03
CA ARG A 9 -16.89 4.07 0.36
C ARG A 9 -15.43 3.80 0.06
N ALA A 10 -14.84 4.56 -0.86
CA ALA A 10 -13.40 4.51 -1.08
C ALA A 10 -12.72 5.36 0.01
N GLY A 11 -11.95 4.70 0.89
CA GLY A 11 -11.04 5.36 1.80
C GLY A 11 -9.67 5.45 1.14
N ALA A 12 -9.20 6.66 0.85
CA ALA A 12 -7.83 6.86 0.39
C ALA A 12 -6.97 7.29 1.57
N LEU A 13 -5.92 6.51 1.83
CA LEU A 13 -4.94 6.79 2.87
C LEU A 13 -3.79 7.57 2.27
N VAL A 14 -3.49 8.72 2.86
CA VAL A 14 -2.37 9.56 2.42
C VAL A 14 -1.25 9.45 3.44
N PRO A 15 -0.11 8.83 3.12
CA PRO A 15 1.06 8.99 3.97
C PRO A 15 1.42 10.49 4.03
N SER A 16 1.72 10.99 5.22
CA SER A 16 2.01 12.40 5.53
C SER A 16 3.08 13.05 4.64
N SER A 17 3.96 12.25 4.02
CA SER A 17 4.97 12.71 3.06
C SER A 17 4.44 13.00 1.64
N ALA A 18 3.21 12.59 1.30
CA ALA A 18 2.63 12.74 -0.04
C ALA A 18 1.72 13.98 -0.16
N ARG A 19 2.31 15.18 -0.03
CA ARG A 19 1.59 16.47 -0.19
C ARG A 19 0.79 16.57 -1.50
N SER A 20 1.28 15.97 -2.59
CA SER A 20 0.60 15.91 -3.88
C SER A 20 -0.68 15.05 -3.85
N CYS A 21 -0.61 13.86 -3.21
CA CYS A 21 -1.79 13.01 -2.98
C CYS A 21 -2.82 13.66 -2.07
N LEU A 22 -2.40 14.37 -1.02
CA LEU A 22 -3.34 15.05 -0.12
C LEU A 22 -4.17 16.11 -0.85
N ASN A 23 -3.56 16.88 -1.75
CA ASN A 23 -4.27 17.88 -2.56
C ASN A 23 -5.19 17.24 -3.59
N ALA A 24 -4.75 16.18 -4.27
CA ALA A 24 -5.59 15.43 -5.21
C ALA A 24 -6.80 14.79 -4.51
N LEU A 25 -6.62 14.28 -3.30
CA LEU A 25 -7.71 13.69 -2.52
C LEU A 25 -8.63 14.73 -1.92
N ARG A 26 -8.12 15.89 -1.50
CA ARG A 26 -8.94 17.04 -1.11
C ARG A 26 -9.83 17.53 -2.25
N ALA A 27 -9.34 17.50 -3.49
CA ALA A 27 -10.16 17.79 -4.68
C ALA A 27 -11.27 16.75 -4.91
N LEU A 28 -11.06 15.51 -4.46
CA LEU A 28 -12.06 14.43 -4.52
C LEU A 28 -12.97 14.37 -3.28
N SER A 29 -12.61 15.03 -2.18
CA SER A 29 -13.39 15.08 -0.93
C SER A 29 -14.77 15.73 -1.06
N GLY A 30 -15.07 16.39 -2.19
CA GLY A 30 -16.40 16.90 -2.53
C GLY A 30 -17.37 15.83 -3.09
N HIS A 31 -16.90 14.60 -3.27
CA HIS A 31 -17.72 13.51 -3.79
C HIS A 31 -18.27 12.66 -2.64
N ASP A 32 -19.59 12.45 -2.56
CA ASP A 32 -20.28 11.70 -1.48
C ASP A 32 -19.78 10.26 -1.22
N ARG A 33 -18.92 9.74 -2.09
CA ARG A 33 -18.38 8.37 -2.06
C ARG A 33 -16.90 8.31 -1.64
N VAL A 34 -16.26 9.46 -1.43
CA VAL A 34 -14.83 9.56 -1.08
C VAL A 34 -14.70 10.23 0.27
N ARG A 35 -13.99 9.57 1.20
CA ARG A 35 -13.58 10.17 2.48
C ARG A 35 -12.06 10.18 2.56
N ALA A 36 -11.46 11.36 2.57
CA ALA A 36 -10.04 11.52 2.84
C ALA A 36 -9.80 11.50 4.36
N ILE A 37 -8.89 10.66 4.82
CA ILE A 37 -8.45 10.59 6.22
C ILE A 37 -6.93 10.65 6.23
N GLU A 38 -6.38 11.58 7.00
CA GLU A 38 -4.94 11.66 7.20
C GLU A 38 -4.49 10.54 8.15
N VAL A 39 -3.43 9.83 7.77
CA VAL A 39 -2.84 8.76 8.58
C VAL A 39 -1.33 8.74 8.38
N ASP A 40 -0.61 8.55 9.48
CA ASP A 40 0.79 8.14 9.43
C ASP A 40 0.83 6.64 9.72
N VAL A 41 1.17 5.85 8.70
CA VAL A 41 1.20 4.39 8.81
C VAL A 41 2.34 3.89 9.70
N ALA A 42 3.33 4.73 10.01
CA ALA A 42 4.41 4.42 10.94
C ALA A 42 4.07 4.81 12.40
N ASP A 43 2.96 5.50 12.65
CA ASP A 43 2.48 5.86 13.99
C ASP A 43 1.29 4.99 14.41
N VAL A 44 1.51 4.15 15.42
CA VAL A 44 0.49 3.25 15.98
C VAL A 44 -0.77 3.97 16.47
N VAL A 45 -0.65 5.20 17.00
CA VAL A 45 -1.81 5.97 17.47
C VAL A 45 -2.63 6.46 16.29
N SER A 46 -1.96 6.95 15.24
CA SER A 46 -2.59 7.39 13.99
C SER A 46 -3.33 6.22 13.30
N VAL A 47 -2.67 5.07 13.18
CA VAL A 47 -3.24 3.84 12.61
C VAL A 47 -4.46 3.36 13.40
N LYS A 48 -4.37 3.31 14.73
CA LYS A 48 -5.47 2.87 15.59
C LYS A 48 -6.70 3.77 15.44
N ARG A 49 -6.50 5.10 15.50
CA ARG A 49 -7.57 6.09 15.34
C ARG A 49 -8.29 5.92 14.00
N LEU A 50 -7.57 5.55 12.95
CA LEU A 50 -8.19 5.30 11.66
C LEU A 50 -9.00 3.99 11.65
N GLY A 51 -8.45 2.91 12.22
CA GLY A 51 -9.16 1.63 12.32
C GLY A 51 -10.52 1.77 13.03
N GLU A 52 -10.58 2.58 14.09
CA GLU A 52 -11.81 2.89 14.85
C GLU A 52 -12.89 3.62 14.01
N GLN A 53 -12.53 4.22 12.87
CA GLN A 53 -13.47 4.94 12.00
C GLN A 53 -13.98 4.11 10.82
N ILE A 54 -13.57 2.84 10.70
CA ILE A 54 -13.87 1.98 9.56
C ILE A 54 -14.56 0.70 10.05
N ASP A 55 -15.90 0.67 9.97
CA ASP A 55 -16.68 -0.49 10.41
C ASP A 55 -16.59 -1.68 9.46
N ARG A 56 -16.43 -1.41 8.15
CA ARG A 56 -16.41 -2.42 7.10
C ARG A 56 -15.43 -2.03 6.01
N CYS A 57 -14.59 -2.98 5.63
CA CYS A 57 -13.66 -2.84 4.51
C CYS A 57 -13.82 -4.03 3.57
N ASP A 58 -14.17 -3.77 2.30
CA ASP A 58 -14.27 -4.81 1.26
C ASP A 58 -12.93 -5.04 0.56
N VAL A 59 -12.25 -3.94 0.22
CA VAL A 59 -10.93 -3.92 -0.40
C VAL A 59 -10.07 -2.91 0.35
N PHE A 60 -8.90 -3.36 0.78
CA PHE A 60 -7.87 -2.54 1.40
C PHE A 60 -6.60 -2.54 0.55
N ILE A 61 -6.16 -1.38 0.04
CA ILE A 61 -4.94 -1.26 -0.75
C ILE A 61 -3.87 -0.53 0.07
N ASN A 62 -2.86 -1.27 0.52
CA ASN A 62 -1.66 -0.71 1.13
C ASN A 62 -0.72 -0.15 0.06
N ASN A 63 -0.91 1.13 -0.27
CA ASN A 63 -0.08 1.86 -1.23
C ASN A 63 1.06 2.67 -0.57
N ALA A 64 1.02 2.89 0.75
CA ALA A 64 2.04 3.68 1.43
C ALA A 64 3.44 3.09 1.22
N GLY A 65 4.39 3.95 0.88
CA GLY A 65 5.77 3.55 0.68
C GLY A 65 6.73 4.72 0.53
N VAL A 66 7.99 4.48 0.86
CA VAL A 66 9.08 5.43 0.78
C VAL A 66 10.29 4.77 0.12
N LEU A 67 10.89 5.47 -0.86
CA LEU A 67 12.12 5.09 -1.56
C LEU A 67 13.23 6.13 -1.36
N HIS A 68 12.85 7.39 -1.23
CA HIS A 68 13.73 8.54 -1.05
C HIS A 68 12.93 9.67 -0.40
N ASP A 69 13.63 10.67 0.14
CA ASP A 69 13.04 11.93 0.57
C ASP A 69 14.00 13.10 0.29
N ALA A 70 13.78 14.25 0.94
CA ALA A 70 14.59 15.44 0.74
C ALA A 70 16.07 15.24 1.07
N THR A 71 16.40 14.33 2.01
CA THR A 71 17.77 14.12 2.50
C THR A 71 18.31 12.72 2.21
N HIS A 72 17.45 11.75 1.91
CA HIS A 72 17.83 10.36 1.68
C HIS A 72 17.60 9.92 0.23
N ARG A 73 18.51 9.08 -0.28
CA ARG A 73 18.41 8.44 -1.58
C ARG A 73 18.68 6.94 -1.44
N PRO A 74 18.24 6.10 -2.40
CA PRO A 74 18.54 4.68 -2.40
C PRO A 74 20.05 4.44 -2.46
N GLU A 75 20.53 3.62 -1.52
CA GLU A 75 21.96 3.40 -1.26
C GLU A 75 22.63 2.66 -2.42
N ARG A 76 23.86 2.99 -2.76
CA ARG A 76 24.61 2.29 -3.83
C ARG A 76 25.62 1.30 -3.28
N SER A 77 25.96 1.42 -2.00
CA SER A 77 26.92 0.58 -1.30
C SER A 77 26.53 0.40 0.17
N VAL A 78 27.15 -0.56 0.84
CA VAL A 78 26.95 -0.79 2.28
C VAL A 78 27.39 0.41 3.13
N ALA A 79 28.36 1.21 2.67
CA ALA A 79 28.86 2.38 3.39
C ALA A 79 27.88 3.57 3.39
N GLU A 80 26.89 3.55 2.50
CA GLU A 80 25.85 4.58 2.42
C GLU A 80 24.61 4.25 3.26
N ILE A 81 24.59 3.11 3.97
CA ILE A 81 23.45 2.72 4.79
C ILE A 81 23.38 3.63 6.01
N ASP A 82 22.32 4.44 6.04
CA ASP A 82 21.91 5.19 7.21
C ASP A 82 20.97 4.32 8.07
N PRO A 83 21.28 4.10 9.36
CA PRO A 83 20.45 3.27 10.25
C PRO A 83 19.03 3.81 10.44
N GLU A 84 18.84 5.12 10.53
CA GLU A 84 17.53 5.73 10.72
C GLU A 84 16.69 5.58 9.47
N TRP A 85 17.29 5.78 8.29
CA TRP A 85 16.63 5.57 7.01
C TRP A 85 16.23 4.11 6.79
N LEU A 86 17.10 3.18 7.17
CA LEU A 86 16.82 1.74 7.14
C LEU A 86 15.58 1.42 7.97
N LEU A 87 15.58 1.81 9.25
CA LEU A 87 14.46 1.56 10.15
C LEU A 87 13.17 2.24 9.67
N ARG A 88 13.26 3.49 9.18
CA ARG A 88 12.12 4.21 8.61
C ARG A 88 11.55 3.52 7.38
N SER A 89 12.40 3.02 6.49
CA SER A 89 11.98 2.27 5.30
C SER A 89 11.20 1.01 5.71
N PHE A 90 11.66 0.29 6.73
CA PHE A 90 10.92 -0.84 7.29
C PHE A 90 9.58 -0.43 7.92
N ALA A 91 9.59 0.61 8.75
CA ALA A 91 8.40 1.11 9.44
C ALA A 91 7.30 1.50 8.44
N VAL A 92 7.65 2.21 7.36
CA VAL A 92 6.67 2.64 6.35
C VAL A 92 6.29 1.53 5.38
N ASN A 93 7.28 0.87 4.75
CA ASN A 93 7.02 -0.03 3.62
C ASN A 93 6.49 -1.40 4.03
N ALA A 94 6.77 -1.85 5.26
CA ALA A 94 6.38 -3.18 5.75
C ALA A 94 5.55 -3.09 7.03
N GLY A 95 6.10 -2.44 8.07
CA GLY A 95 5.44 -2.31 9.38
C GLY A 95 4.06 -1.66 9.27
N GLY A 96 3.97 -0.55 8.55
CA GLY A 96 2.72 0.18 8.37
C GLY A 96 1.63 -0.64 7.68
N ALA A 97 1.98 -1.47 6.70
CA ALA A 97 1.02 -2.37 6.05
C ALA A 97 0.48 -3.43 7.04
N VAL A 98 1.35 -3.97 7.90
CA VAL A 98 0.96 -4.92 8.96
C VAL A 98 0.07 -4.25 9.99
N LEU A 99 0.48 -3.09 10.52
CA LEU A 99 -0.27 -2.36 11.54
C LEU A 99 -1.63 -1.89 11.04
N MET A 100 -1.72 -1.41 9.80
CA MET A 100 -2.99 -1.04 9.18
C MET A 100 -3.91 -2.26 9.00
N THR A 101 -3.36 -3.39 8.55
CA THR A 101 -4.13 -4.63 8.42
C THR A 101 -4.62 -5.12 9.79
N GLN A 102 -3.78 -5.03 10.82
CA GLN A 102 -4.14 -5.34 12.21
C GLN A 102 -5.30 -4.44 12.69
N ALA A 103 -5.20 -3.13 12.47
CA ALA A 103 -6.23 -2.18 12.88
C ALA A 103 -7.58 -2.42 12.16
N LEU A 104 -7.55 -2.97 10.94
CA LEU A 104 -8.74 -3.30 10.16
C LEU A 104 -9.20 -4.76 10.29
N ALA A 105 -8.53 -5.58 11.12
CA ALA A 105 -8.76 -7.03 11.16
C ALA A 105 -10.22 -7.41 11.47
N THR A 106 -10.92 -6.62 12.29
CA THR A 106 -12.35 -6.81 12.56
C THR A 106 -13.21 -6.43 11.34
N SER A 107 -12.92 -5.31 10.72
CA SER A 107 -13.65 -4.74 9.57
C SER A 107 -13.50 -5.56 8.28
N LEU A 108 -12.45 -6.39 8.20
CA LEU A 108 -12.15 -7.30 7.10
C LEU A 108 -12.92 -8.64 7.19
N ARG A 109 -13.51 -8.99 8.34
CA ARG A 109 -14.19 -10.27 8.51
C ARG A 109 -15.38 -10.43 7.57
N ARG A 110 -15.56 -11.63 7.03
CA ARG A 110 -16.70 -11.98 6.20
C ARG A 110 -17.40 -13.25 6.70
N PRO A 111 -18.74 -13.33 6.57
CA PRO A 111 -19.45 -14.58 6.78
C PRO A 111 -18.93 -15.67 5.84
N ALA A 112 -19.06 -16.93 6.26
CA ALA A 112 -18.76 -18.06 5.39
C ALA A 112 -19.58 -17.97 4.09
N LYS A 113 -18.94 -18.25 2.94
CA LYS A 113 -19.51 -18.19 1.58
C LYS A 113 -19.80 -16.79 1.01
N ALA A 114 -19.52 -15.71 1.74
CA ALA A 114 -19.53 -14.37 1.15
C ALA A 114 -18.30 -14.17 0.26
N ARG A 115 -18.37 -13.21 -0.68
CA ARG A 115 -17.20 -12.78 -1.45
C ARG A 115 -16.06 -12.39 -0.48
N PRO A 116 -14.82 -12.84 -0.71
CA PRO A 116 -13.72 -12.53 0.19
C PRO A 116 -13.43 -11.03 0.22
N THR A 117 -12.92 -10.56 1.36
CA THR A 117 -12.25 -9.26 1.40
C THR A 117 -10.86 -9.37 0.78
N VAL A 118 -10.35 -8.28 0.23
CA VAL A 118 -9.01 -8.26 -0.36
C VAL A 118 -8.14 -7.24 0.37
N VAL A 119 -6.98 -7.68 0.85
CA VAL A 119 -5.87 -6.82 1.27
C VAL A 119 -4.78 -6.89 0.21
N ALA A 120 -4.56 -5.81 -0.52
CA ALA A 120 -3.57 -5.71 -1.57
C ALA A 120 -2.39 -4.84 -1.12
N ASN A 121 -1.21 -5.45 -1.00
CA ASN A 121 0.03 -4.78 -0.64
C ASN A 121 0.81 -4.39 -1.89
N LEU A 122 1.06 -3.10 -2.10
CA LEU A 122 1.89 -2.65 -3.21
C LEU A 122 3.38 -2.85 -2.88
N SER A 123 3.91 -3.95 -3.40
CA SER A 123 5.31 -4.28 -3.33
C SER A 123 6.06 -3.79 -4.58
N ALA A 124 7.27 -4.27 -4.79
CA ALA A 124 8.06 -3.97 -5.95
C ALA A 124 8.84 -5.21 -6.41
N ARG A 125 9.17 -5.28 -7.70
CA ARG A 125 10.04 -6.32 -8.27
C ARG A 125 11.34 -6.52 -7.48
N VAL A 126 11.87 -5.42 -6.94
CA VAL A 126 13.10 -5.37 -6.16
C VAL A 126 12.97 -5.91 -4.73
N GLY A 127 11.77 -6.32 -4.29
CA GLY A 127 11.56 -7.13 -3.09
C GLY A 127 11.70 -8.63 -3.34
N SER A 128 12.13 -9.03 -4.54
CA SER A 128 12.57 -10.40 -4.82
C SER A 128 13.98 -10.64 -4.30
N ILE A 129 14.21 -11.78 -3.65
CA ILE A 129 15.53 -12.20 -3.16
C ILE A 129 16.48 -12.54 -4.33
N THR A 130 16.00 -12.70 -5.56
CA THR A 130 16.85 -13.03 -6.71
C THR A 130 17.33 -11.82 -7.53
N ASP A 131 16.77 -10.63 -7.30
CA ASP A 131 17.17 -9.38 -7.95
C ASP A 131 17.71 -8.43 -6.87
N ASN A 132 19.04 -8.40 -6.65
CA ASN A 132 19.66 -7.59 -5.59
C ASN A 132 20.89 -6.82 -6.08
N ARG A 133 20.79 -5.48 -6.09
CA ARG A 133 21.90 -4.54 -6.31
C ARG A 133 21.56 -3.20 -5.64
N GLY A 134 22.35 -2.80 -4.64
CA GLY A 134 22.12 -1.58 -3.85
C GLY A 134 20.72 -1.51 -3.23
N TRP A 135 20.30 -0.30 -2.88
CA TRP A 135 18.98 0.09 -2.36
C TRP A 135 18.58 -0.75 -1.16
N TYR A 136 19.52 -0.96 -0.23
CA TYR A 136 19.41 -1.92 0.85
C TYR A 136 18.11 -1.72 1.63
N SER A 137 17.86 -0.49 2.09
CA SER A 137 16.68 -0.19 2.91
C SER A 137 15.37 -0.43 2.18
N TYR A 138 15.29 -0.03 0.91
CA TYR A 138 14.07 -0.23 0.11
C TYR A 138 13.84 -1.70 -0.25
N ARG A 139 14.87 -2.42 -0.71
CA ARG A 139 14.75 -3.84 -1.09
C ARG A 139 14.42 -4.70 0.11
N MET A 140 15.15 -4.54 1.22
CA MET A 140 14.92 -5.30 2.44
C MET A 140 13.51 -5.06 2.97
N SER A 141 13.04 -3.81 2.99
CA SER A 141 11.68 -3.50 3.45
C SER A 141 10.59 -4.04 2.51
N LYS A 142 10.78 -4.04 1.18
CA LYS A 142 9.83 -4.69 0.24
C LYS A 142 9.87 -6.22 0.32
N SER A 143 11.01 -6.83 0.59
CA SER A 143 11.12 -8.27 0.91
C SER A 143 10.40 -8.60 2.22
N ALA A 144 10.54 -7.75 3.24
CA ALA A 144 9.80 -7.88 4.50
C ALA A 144 8.28 -7.76 4.29
N LEU A 145 7.82 -6.84 3.43
CA LEU A 145 6.41 -6.74 3.04
C LEU A 145 5.91 -8.02 2.34
N ASN A 146 6.72 -8.63 1.47
CA ASN A 146 6.37 -9.89 0.83
C ASN A 146 6.21 -11.04 1.85
N MET A 147 7.11 -11.12 2.84
CA MET A 147 7.00 -12.09 3.93
C MET A 147 5.75 -11.83 4.79
N ALA A 148 5.53 -10.58 5.18
CA ALA A 148 4.34 -10.17 5.95
C ALA A 148 3.04 -10.51 5.21
N THR A 149 2.98 -10.27 3.90
CA THR A 149 1.85 -10.66 3.03
C THR A 149 1.58 -12.16 3.15
N LYS A 150 2.62 -13.00 3.08
CA LYS A 150 2.45 -14.45 3.19
C LYS A 150 1.91 -14.86 4.56
N CYS A 151 2.46 -14.32 5.64
CA CYS A 151 1.95 -14.59 7.00
C CYS A 151 0.48 -14.19 7.14
N LEU A 152 0.14 -12.95 6.76
CA LEU A 152 -1.23 -12.44 6.81
C LEU A 152 -2.19 -13.26 5.93
N SER A 153 -1.76 -13.71 4.75
CA SER A 153 -2.58 -14.55 3.86
C SER A 153 -2.98 -15.88 4.51
N ILE A 154 -2.09 -16.47 5.31
CA ILE A 154 -2.37 -17.72 6.01
C ILE A 154 -3.34 -17.46 7.16
N GLU A 155 -3.06 -16.44 7.96
CA GLU A 155 -3.86 -16.15 9.15
C GLU A 155 -5.27 -15.65 8.81
N LEU A 156 -5.40 -14.71 7.86
CA LEU A 156 -6.66 -14.05 7.56
C LEU A 156 -7.55 -14.86 6.61
N LYS A 157 -7.03 -15.94 6.00
CA LYS A 157 -7.86 -16.88 5.20
C LYS A 157 -9.05 -17.40 6.00
N ARG A 158 -8.88 -17.68 7.29
CA ARG A 158 -9.97 -18.14 8.18
C ARG A 158 -11.07 -17.10 8.41
N LEU A 159 -10.81 -15.84 8.08
CA LEU A 159 -11.76 -14.72 8.19
C LEU A 159 -12.45 -14.39 6.85
N GLY A 160 -12.17 -15.17 5.80
CA GLY A 160 -12.65 -14.90 4.45
C GLY A 160 -11.92 -13.73 3.78
N THR A 161 -10.62 -13.57 4.06
CA THR A 161 -9.78 -12.50 3.48
C THR A 161 -8.68 -13.09 2.61
N ILE A 162 -8.55 -12.55 1.40
CA ILE A 162 -7.42 -12.75 0.49
C ILE A 162 -6.39 -11.66 0.78
N VAL A 163 -5.13 -12.03 0.93
CA VAL A 163 -4.01 -11.08 1.08
C VAL A 163 -3.02 -11.33 -0.04
N VAL A 164 -2.74 -10.29 -0.83
CA VAL A 164 -1.91 -10.40 -2.03
C VAL A 164 -0.85 -9.30 -2.06
N SER A 165 0.28 -9.61 -2.70
CA SER A 165 1.34 -8.66 -3.01
C SER A 165 1.29 -8.36 -4.51
N LEU A 166 1.21 -7.08 -4.86
CA LEU A 166 1.11 -6.61 -6.24
C LEU A 166 2.32 -5.74 -6.57
N HIS A 167 2.88 -5.92 -7.77
CA HIS A 167 3.90 -5.04 -8.30
C HIS A 167 3.30 -4.12 -9.38
N PRO A 168 3.29 -2.79 -9.19
CA PRO A 168 2.66 -1.86 -10.13
C PRO A 168 3.47 -1.58 -11.40
N GLY A 169 4.60 -2.24 -11.64
CA GLY A 169 5.57 -1.79 -12.64
C GLY A 169 6.24 -0.48 -12.23
N THR A 170 6.92 0.16 -13.18
CA THR A 170 7.40 1.54 -13.00
C THR A 170 6.27 2.49 -13.38
N THR A 171 5.60 3.05 -12.39
CA THR A 171 4.52 4.03 -12.58
C THR A 171 5.07 5.44 -12.40
N ASP A 172 4.67 6.37 -13.26
CA ASP A 172 5.06 7.78 -13.16
C ASP A 172 4.47 8.43 -11.90
N THR A 173 5.32 8.55 -10.87
CA THR A 173 4.97 9.03 -9.53
C THR A 173 6.16 9.77 -8.94
N ASP A 174 5.92 10.59 -7.91
CA ASP A 174 7.00 11.30 -7.21
C ASP A 174 8.04 10.32 -6.62
N LEU A 175 7.61 9.09 -6.26
CA LEU A 175 8.47 8.02 -5.80
C LEU A 175 9.44 7.56 -6.91
N SER A 176 8.96 7.37 -8.13
CA SER A 176 9.77 6.83 -9.23
C SER A 176 10.51 7.89 -10.05
N ALA A 177 10.02 9.14 -10.11
CA ALA A 177 10.48 10.20 -11.01
C ALA A 177 12.00 10.36 -11.10
N PRO A 178 12.78 10.36 -9.99
CA PRO A 178 14.23 10.49 -10.09
C PRO A 178 14.95 9.28 -10.71
N TYR A 179 14.27 8.14 -10.84
CA TYR A 179 14.83 6.83 -11.20
C TYR A 179 14.28 6.27 -12.51
N GLN A 180 13.59 7.09 -13.33
CA GLN A 180 12.99 6.66 -14.61
C GLN A 180 13.97 6.67 -15.79
N ARG A 181 15.19 7.22 -15.65
CA ARG A 181 16.14 7.44 -16.77
C ARG A 181 16.39 6.20 -17.64
N ASN A 182 16.45 5.01 -17.03
CA ASN A 182 16.75 3.75 -17.71
C ASN A 182 15.48 2.90 -17.96
N VAL A 183 14.30 3.44 -17.70
CA VAL A 183 13.03 2.74 -17.94
C VAL A 183 12.69 2.92 -19.42
N ALA A 184 12.50 1.81 -20.13
CA ALA A 184 12.04 1.84 -21.52
C ALA A 184 10.69 2.59 -21.62
N ARG A 185 10.49 3.36 -22.68
CA ARG A 185 9.33 4.25 -22.82
C ARG A 185 7.99 3.51 -22.72
N ASP A 186 7.93 2.28 -23.23
CA ASP A 186 6.77 1.38 -23.17
C ASP A 186 6.60 0.66 -21.81
N LYS A 187 7.52 0.88 -20.87
CA LYS A 187 7.54 0.32 -19.51
C LYS A 187 7.40 1.37 -18.41
N LEU A 188 7.22 2.64 -18.78
CA LEU A 188 6.82 3.71 -17.88
C LEU A 188 5.31 3.92 -18.02
N PHE A 189 4.56 3.54 -17.00
CA PHE A 189 3.10 3.60 -17.02
C PHE A 189 2.58 4.87 -16.35
N ASP A 190 1.48 5.43 -16.85
CA ASP A 190 0.79 6.49 -16.14
C ASP A 190 0.00 5.94 -14.94
N ARG A 191 -0.34 6.83 -14.00
CA ARG A 191 -1.01 6.48 -12.74
C ARG A 191 -2.38 5.81 -12.98
N SER A 192 -3.14 6.27 -13.98
CA SER A 192 -4.49 5.76 -14.27
C SER A 192 -4.43 4.36 -14.87
N PHE A 193 -3.51 4.13 -15.82
CA PHE A 193 -3.27 2.80 -16.38
C PHE A 193 -2.89 1.81 -15.28
N THR A 194 -1.89 2.14 -14.45
CA THR A 194 -1.48 1.27 -13.34
C THR A 194 -2.65 0.98 -12.39
N ALA A 195 -3.40 2.00 -11.98
CA ALA A 195 -4.55 1.82 -11.09
C ALA A 195 -5.60 0.88 -11.71
N HIS A 196 -5.90 1.05 -13.00
CA HIS A 196 -6.83 0.17 -13.72
C HIS A 196 -6.35 -1.29 -13.72
N GLN A 197 -5.10 -1.54 -14.11
CA GLN A 197 -4.55 -2.89 -14.14
C GLN A 197 -4.55 -3.57 -12.76
N LEU A 198 -4.20 -2.82 -11.70
CA LEU A 198 -4.24 -3.32 -10.32
C LEU A 198 -5.66 -3.69 -9.89
N LEU A 199 -6.65 -2.84 -10.19
CA LEU A 199 -8.05 -3.09 -9.87
C LEU A 199 -8.59 -4.30 -10.64
N THR A 200 -8.26 -4.45 -11.93
CA THR A 200 -8.64 -5.64 -12.71
C THR A 200 -8.13 -6.93 -12.06
N ILE A 201 -6.89 -6.93 -11.55
CA ILE A 201 -6.34 -8.10 -10.84
C ILE A 201 -7.12 -8.33 -9.53
N ILE A 202 -7.35 -7.28 -8.73
CA ILE A 202 -8.05 -7.36 -7.45
C ILE A 202 -9.49 -7.87 -7.64
N ASP A 203 -10.19 -7.38 -8.65
CA ASP A 203 -11.58 -7.72 -8.94
C ASP A 203 -11.74 -9.17 -9.41
N GLY A 204 -10.69 -9.77 -9.97
CA GLY A 204 -10.66 -11.17 -10.40
C GLY A 204 -10.25 -12.17 -9.32
N LEU A 205 -10.01 -11.73 -8.07
CA LEU A 205 -9.70 -12.62 -6.95
C LEU A 205 -11.00 -13.20 -6.34
N GLU A 206 -11.02 -14.52 -6.15
CA GLU A 206 -12.15 -15.31 -5.60
C GLU A 206 -11.71 -16.23 -4.45
#